data_AF-A0A7W0JL77-F1
#
_entry.id   AF-A0A7W0JL77-F1
#
_cell.length_a   1.000
_cell.length_b   1.000
_cell.length_c   1.000
_cell.angle_alpha   90.00
_cell.angle_beta   90.00
_cell.angle_gamma   90.00
#
_symmetry.space_group_name_H-M   'P 1'
#
loop_
_entity.id
_entity.type
_entity.pdbx_description
1 polymer ?
#
loop_
_entity_poly.entity_id
_entity_poly.type
_entity_poly.pdbx_seq_one_letter_code
_entity_poly.pdbx_strand_id
1 'polypeptide(L)'
;MAGALSAVEIIDSEVRELIRRRGLDPWRDPGQIGGLVDEVVADYEDRALSSSLPPVGDPRSAARNVLDQVAGLGPLQAYLDD
;
A
#
# COMPACT_ATOMS: atom_id res chain seq x y z
N MET A 1 5.30 -19.76 13.06
CA MET A 1 3.93 -19.22 13.07
C MET A 1 3.80 -18.34 11.85
N ALA A 2 2.92 -18.65 10.90
CA ALA A 2 2.60 -17.71 9.83
C ALA A 2 1.89 -16.52 10.50
N GLY A 3 2.59 -15.40 10.64
CA GLY A 3 1.98 -14.18 11.16
C GLY A 3 0.89 -13.74 10.20
N ALA A 4 -0.29 -13.40 10.72
CA ALA A 4 -1.31 -12.75 9.89
C ALA A 4 -0.69 -11.47 9.31
N LEU A 5 -0.81 -11.28 7.99
CA LEU A 5 -0.36 -10.05 7.34
C LEU A 5 -1.07 -8.85 7.97
N SER A 6 -0.33 -7.77 8.18
CA SER A 6 -0.87 -6.48 8.59
C SER A 6 -1.72 -5.87 7.48
N ALA A 7 -2.59 -4.92 7.84
CA ALA A 7 -3.40 -4.19 6.86
C ALA A 7 -2.52 -3.54 5.77
N VAL A 8 -1.38 -2.95 6.15
CA VAL A 8 -0.43 -2.32 5.23
C VAL A 8 0.14 -3.31 4.22
N GLU A 9 0.49 -4.53 4.64
CA GLU A 9 1.04 -5.55 3.73
C GLU A 9 -0.01 -6.07 2.73
N ILE A 10 -1.27 -6.15 3.16
CA ILE A 10 -2.39 -6.53 2.28
C ILE A 10 -2.65 -5.42 1.26
N ILE A 11 -2.74 -4.16 1.72
CA ILE A 11 -2.96 -2.99 0.87
C ILE A 11 -1.80 -2.81 -0.13
N ASP A 12 -0.53 -2.92 0.30
CA ASP A 12 0.63 -2.85 -0.61
C ASP A 12 0.54 -3.91 -1.71
N SER A 13 0.19 -5.15 -1.35
CA SER A 13 0.04 -6.25 -2.31
C SER A 13 -1.06 -5.96 -3.35
N GLU A 14 -2.20 -5.44 -2.91
CA GLU A 14 -3.32 -5.06 -3.79
C GLU A 14 -2.94 -3.88 -4.72
N VAL A 15 -2.32 -2.84 -4.19
CA VAL A 15 -1.84 -1.69 -4.97
C VAL A 15 -0.84 -2.14 -6.04
N ARG A 16 0.16 -2.95 -5.69
CA ARG A 16 1.15 -3.48 -6.65
C ARG A 16 0.51 -4.28 -7.77
N GLU A 17 -0.53 -5.05 -7.45
CA GLU A 17 -1.28 -5.80 -8.46
C GLU A 17 -2.03 -4.86 -9.40
N LEU A 18 -2.68 -3.82 -8.88
CA LEU A 18 -3.37 -2.81 -9.70
C LEU A 18 -2.39 -2.01 -10.57
N ILE A 19 -1.22 -1.64 -10.04
CA ILE A 19 -0.14 -0.98 -10.80
C ILE A 19 0.26 -1.85 -11.99
N ARG A 20 0.55 -3.14 -11.77
CA ARG A 20 0.90 -4.09 -12.84
C ARG A 20 -0.21 -4.23 -13.87
N ARG A 21 -1.47 -4.36 -13.43
CA ARG A 21 -2.63 -4.51 -14.32
C ARG A 21 -2.90 -3.27 -15.16
N ARG A 22 -2.72 -2.08 -14.58
CA ARG A 22 -2.95 -0.79 -15.23
C ARG A 22 -1.73 -0.29 -16.02
N GLY A 23 -0.56 -0.95 -15.89
CA GLY A 23 0.68 -0.55 -16.55
C GLY A 23 1.24 0.79 -16.06
N LEU A 24 0.93 1.15 -14.81
CA LEU A 24 1.39 2.41 -14.20
C LEU A 24 2.84 2.30 -13.77
N ASP A 25 3.59 3.39 -13.87
CA ASP A 25 4.97 3.47 -13.40
C ASP A 25 5.05 4.39 -12.17
N PRO A 26 5.41 3.87 -10.97
CA PRO A 26 5.50 4.69 -9.76
C PRO A 26 6.45 5.88 -9.83
N TRP A 27 7.46 5.81 -10.68
CA TRP A 27 8.43 6.90 -10.85
C TRP A 27 7.94 7.98 -11.81
N ARG A 28 7.12 7.59 -12.80
CA ARG A 28 6.64 8.51 -13.85
C ARG A 28 5.26 9.08 -13.55
N ASP A 29 4.46 8.34 -12.77
CA ASP A 29 3.06 8.63 -12.51
C ASP A 29 2.74 8.82 -11.01
N PRO A 30 3.53 9.59 -10.22
CA PRO A 30 3.38 9.64 -8.77
C PRO A 30 1.99 10.14 -8.31
N GLY A 31 1.38 11.05 -9.07
CA GLY A 31 0.01 11.52 -8.79
C GLY A 31 -1.05 10.45 -9.03
N GLN A 32 -0.89 9.61 -10.06
CA GLN A 32 -1.81 8.49 -10.33
C GLN A 32 -1.64 7.40 -9.28
N ILE A 33 -0.41 7.13 -8.83
CA ILE A 33 -0.16 6.18 -7.75
C ILE A 33 -0.76 6.69 -6.43
N GLY A 34 -0.58 7.96 -6.08
CA GLY A 34 -1.17 8.53 -4.87
C GLY A 34 -2.69 8.32 -4.82
N GLY A 35 -3.39 8.68 -5.89
CA GLY A 35 -4.84 8.47 -5.99
C GLY A 35 -5.26 7.00 -5.94
N LEU A 36 -4.48 6.10 -6.55
CA LEU A 36 -4.71 4.65 -6.49
C LEU A 36 -4.55 4.11 -5.07
N VAL A 37 -3.54 4.58 -4.32
CA VAL A 37 -3.33 4.15 -2.94
C VAL A 37 -4.51 4.61 -2.07
N ASP A 38 -4.94 5.86 -2.20
CA ASP A 38 -6.09 6.39 -1.46
C ASP A 38 -7.37 5.58 -1.77
N GLU A 39 -7.61 5.23 -3.04
CA GLU A 39 -8.72 4.36 -3.49
C GLU A 39 -8.68 3.00 -2.77
N VAL A 40 -7.53 2.31 -2.80
CA VAL A 40 -7.40 0.97 -2.20
C VAL A 40 -7.51 1.01 -0.68
N VAL A 41 -6.97 2.03 -0.02
CA VAL A 41 -7.08 2.19 1.44
C VAL A 41 -8.55 2.35 1.83
N ALA A 42 -9.31 3.22 1.17
CA ALA A 42 -10.73 3.41 1.44
C ALA A 42 -11.53 2.12 1.21
N ASP A 43 -11.30 1.43 0.09
CA ASP A 43 -11.94 0.14 -0.21
C ASP A 43 -11.59 -0.95 0.81
N TYR A 44 -10.36 -0.92 1.35
CA TYR A 44 -9.93 -1.83 2.39
C TYR A 44 -10.64 -1.53 3.71
N GLU A 45 -10.74 -0.26 4.11
CA GLU A 45 -11.44 0.16 5.33
C GLU A 45 -12.90 -0.30 5.30
N ASP A 46 -13.61 -0.06 4.20
CA ASP A 46 -15.00 -0.48 4.02
C ASP A 46 -15.16 -1.99 4.15
N ARG A 47 -14.24 -2.77 3.58
CA ARG A 47 -14.21 -4.24 3.72
C ARG A 47 -13.89 -4.67 5.15
N ALA A 48 -12.99 -3.97 5.84
CA ALA A 48 -12.58 -4.32 7.20
C ALA A 48 -13.72 -4.12 8.22
N LEU A 49 -14.65 -3.20 7.97
CA LEU A 49 -15.81 -2.98 8.86
C LEU A 49 -16.74 -4.20 9.00
N SER A 50 -16.74 -5.11 8.03
CA SER A 50 -17.67 -6.25 7.97
C SER A 50 -17.00 -7.62 7.90
N SER A 51 -15.67 -7.68 8.00
CA SER A 51 -14.89 -8.91 7.83
C SER A 51 -13.87 -9.12 8.96
N SER A 52 -13.13 -10.22 8.91
CA SER A 52 -12.03 -10.51 9.83
C SER A 52 -10.70 -9.89 9.38
N LEU A 53 -10.73 -8.90 8.50
CA LEU A 53 -9.51 -8.22 8.04
C LEU A 53 -8.89 -7.41 9.19
N PRO A 54 -7.54 -7.33 9.26
CA PRO A 54 -6.87 -6.45 10.19
C PRO A 54 -7.35 -4.99 10.05
N PRO A 55 -7.57 -4.25 11.15
CA PRO A 55 -7.98 -2.86 11.06
C PRO A 55 -6.84 -1.96 10.57
N VAL A 56 -7.18 -0.94 9.77
CA VAL A 56 -6.28 0.17 9.43
C VAL A 56 -6.30 1.15 10.60
N GLY A 57 -5.22 1.25 11.37
CA GLY A 57 -5.18 2.11 12.55
C GLY A 57 -5.29 3.61 12.20
N ASP A 58 -4.37 4.11 11.38
CA ASP A 58 -4.40 5.45 10.79
C ASP A 58 -4.31 5.32 9.26
N PRO A 59 -5.40 5.58 8.53
CA PRO A 59 -5.46 5.43 7.08
C PRO A 59 -4.47 6.31 6.34
N ARG A 60 -4.21 7.52 6.84
CA ARG A 60 -3.28 8.45 6.20
C ARG A 60 -1.84 7.96 6.35
N SER A 61 -1.49 7.45 7.52
CA SER A 61 -0.19 6.83 7.75
C SER A 61 -0.02 5.54 6.96
N ALA A 62 -1.08 4.72 6.83
CA ALA A 62 -1.08 3.52 6.00
C ALA A 62 -0.87 3.85 4.52
N ALA A 63 -1.62 4.82 3.98
CA ALA A 63 -1.49 5.28 2.60
C ALA A 63 -0.06 5.76 2.31
N ARG A 64 0.52 6.57 3.22
CA ARG A 64 1.90 7.03 3.07
C ARG A 64 2.91 5.89 3.07
N ASN A 65 2.78 4.94 4.01
CA ASN A 65 3.66 3.77 4.08
C ASN A 65 3.57 2.90 2.82
N VAL A 66 2.38 2.74 2.26
CA VAL A 66 2.18 1.98 1.02
C VAL A 66 2.78 2.74 -0.15
N LEU A 67 2.54 4.05 -0.27
CA LEU A 67 3.11 4.89 -1.32
C LEU A 67 4.64 4.80 -1.35
N ASP A 68 5.29 4.92 -0.19
CA ASP A 68 6.74 4.80 -0.06
C ASP A 68 7.21 3.40 -0.50
N GLN A 69 6.53 2.33 -0.08
CA GLN A 69 6.87 0.96 -0.48
C GLN A 69 6.74 0.73 -2.00
N VAL A 70 5.64 1.18 -2.64
CA VAL A 70 5.41 0.93 -4.07
C VAL A 70 6.30 1.78 -4.97
N ALA A 71 6.72 2.95 -4.51
CA ALA A 71 7.74 3.76 -5.16
C ALA A 71 9.15 3.14 -5.06
N GLY A 72 9.32 2.00 -4.35
CA GLY A 72 10.62 1.39 -4.14
C GLY A 72 11.43 2.05 -3.02
N LEU A 73 10.83 2.98 -2.27
CA LEU A 73 11.36 3.57 -1.04
C LEU A 73 11.01 2.71 0.19
N GLY A 74 10.83 1.40 -0.01
CA GLY A 74 10.56 0.47 1.07
C GLY A 74 11.70 0.39 2.10
N PRO A 75 11.58 -0.44 3.14
CA PRO A 75 12.53 -0.53 4.25
C PRO A 75 13.99 -0.89 3.86
N LEU A 76 14.27 -1.19 2.59
CA LEU A 76 15.63 -1.34 2.05
C LEU A 76 16.37 -0.02 1.84
N GLN A 77 15.71 1.15 1.91
CA GLN A 77 16.42 2.43 1.83
C GLN A 77 17.41 2.64 2.98
N ALA A 78 17.14 2.06 4.16
CA ALA A 78 18.06 2.08 5.30
C ALA A 78 19.38 1.31 5.08
N TYR A 79 19.50 0.56 3.98
CA TYR A 79 20.71 -0.19 3.60
C TYR A 79 21.30 0.25 2.25
N LEU A 80 20.77 1.32 1.64
CA LEU A 80 21.18 1.80 0.32
C LEU A 80 21.87 3.17 0.33
N ASP A 81 21.99 3.82 1.50
CA ASP A 81 22.90 4.95 1.70
C ASP A 81 24.26 4.42 2.22
N ASP A 82 25.15 4.07 1.28
CA ASP A 82 26.62 4.00 1.46
C ASP A 82 27.32 4.54 0.20
#